data_AF-A0A6L3JPT5-F1
#
_entry.id   AF-A0A6L3JPT5-F1
#
_cell.length_a   1.000
_cell.length_b   1.000
_cell.length_c   1.000
_cell.angle_alpha   90.00
_cell.angle_beta   90.00
_cell.angle_gamma   90.00
#
_symmetry.space_group_name_H-M   'P 1'
#
loop_
_entity.id
_entity.type
_entity.pdbx_description
1 polymer ?
#
loop_
_entity_poly.entity_id
_entity_poly.type
_entity_poly.pdbx_seq_one_letter_code
_entity_poly.pdbx_strand_id
1 'polypeptide(L)'
;MNREMLYNDLSGFLAMHFPCKVQKISINAGFTCPNRDGSVGYGGCTYCNNQTFNPAYCHTGKSVTQQLEEGKRFFVRKYPEMKYLAYFQAYTNTYGELEELKRKYEEALMVEDVVGLVIGTRPDCMPISLLDYLEELGKHIFVLVEYG
;
A
#
# COMPACT_ATOMS: atom_id res chain seq x y z
N MET A 1 33.15 -9.94 -0.27
CA MET A 1 32.98 -9.28 -1.58
C MET A 1 31.69 -8.48 -1.54
N ASN A 2 31.77 -7.17 -1.30
CA ASN A 2 30.62 -6.29 -1.56
C ASN A 2 30.50 -6.16 -3.08
N ARG A 3 29.55 -6.88 -3.65
CA ARG A 3 29.23 -6.77 -5.06
C ARG A 3 28.45 -5.48 -5.23
N GLU A 4 29.03 -4.52 -5.92
CA GLU A 4 28.35 -3.27 -6.27
C GLU A 4 27.09 -3.61 -7.07
N MET A 5 25.91 -3.25 -6.54
CA MET A 5 24.65 -3.60 -7.16
C MET A 5 24.29 -2.55 -8.20
N LEU A 6 23.89 -2.99 -9.39
CA LEU A 6 23.49 -2.11 -10.49
C LEU A 6 22.09 -1.49 -10.27
N TYR A 7 21.36 -1.96 -9.26
CA TYR A 7 20.05 -1.44 -8.87
C TYR A 7 19.91 -1.48 -7.35
N ASN A 8 19.10 -0.57 -6.82
CA ASN A 8 18.69 -0.61 -5.42
C ASN A 8 17.52 -1.60 -5.29
N ASP A 9 17.74 -2.72 -4.61
CA ASP A 9 16.62 -3.57 -4.24
C ASP A 9 15.79 -2.89 -3.13
N LEU A 10 14.50 -3.24 -3.06
CA LEU A 10 13.58 -2.64 -2.11
C LEU A 10 14.00 -2.89 -0.64
N SER A 11 14.60 -4.04 -0.34
CA SER A 11 15.01 -4.37 1.02
C SER A 11 16.18 -3.52 1.49
N GLY A 12 17.15 -3.27 0.60
CA GLY A 12 18.28 -2.38 0.82
C GLY A 12 17.82 -0.93 0.97
N PHE A 13 16.92 -0.48 0.10
CA PHE A 13 16.29 0.84 0.22
C PHE A 13 15.59 1.01 1.56
N LEU A 14 14.70 0.09 1.95
CA LEU A 14 13.99 0.16 3.23
C LEU A 14 14.94 0.11 4.44
N ALA A 15 16.05 -0.62 4.36
CA ALA A 15 17.06 -0.66 5.41
C ALA A 15 17.79 0.69 5.61
N MET A 16 17.77 1.59 4.62
CA MET A 16 18.27 2.95 4.77
C MET A 16 17.29 3.86 5.53
N HIS A 17 16.00 3.53 5.53
CA HIS A 17 14.94 4.33 6.15
C HIS A 17 14.52 3.83 7.53
N PHE A 18 14.71 2.55 7.82
CA PHE A 18 14.24 1.93 9.06
C PHE A 18 15.38 1.15 9.75
N PRO A 19 15.54 1.30 11.08
CA PRO A 19 16.56 0.56 11.84
C PRO A 19 16.20 -0.92 12.07
N CYS A 20 15.00 -1.33 11.66
CA CYS A 20 14.45 -2.67 11.86
C CYS A 20 13.91 -3.24 10.53
N LYS A 21 13.57 -4.52 10.52
CA LYS A 21 12.92 -5.14 9.36
C LYS A 21 11.48 -4.64 9.25
N VAL A 22 11.12 -4.24 8.04
CA VAL A 22 9.77 -3.77 7.72
C VAL A 22 9.13 -4.65 6.66
N GLN A 23 7.87 -5.04 6.87
CA GLN A 23 7.10 -5.88 5.95
C GLN A 23 5.90 -5.14 5.38
N LYS A 24 5.73 -5.19 4.06
CA LYS A 24 4.48 -4.78 3.41
C LYS A 24 3.36 -5.75 3.77
N ILE A 25 2.26 -5.23 4.29
CA ILE A 25 1.02 -5.96 4.52
C ILE A 25 -0.01 -5.47 3.51
N SER A 26 -0.39 -6.35 2.59
CA SER A 26 -1.37 -6.01 1.55
C SER A 26 -2.72 -5.66 2.16
N ILE A 27 -3.41 -4.72 1.53
CA ILE A 27 -4.75 -4.27 1.88
C ILE A 27 -5.58 -4.24 0.61
N ASN A 28 -6.79 -4.79 0.68
CA ASN A 28 -7.84 -4.53 -0.29
C ASN A 28 -8.82 -3.52 0.30
N ALA A 29 -8.64 -2.26 -0.09
CA ALA A 29 -9.43 -1.13 0.40
C ALA A 29 -10.80 -0.99 -0.28
N GLY A 30 -11.14 -1.87 -1.24
CA GLY A 30 -12.41 -1.84 -1.97
C GLY A 30 -12.48 -0.84 -3.12
N PHE A 31 -11.37 -0.17 -3.46
CA PHE A 31 -11.30 0.70 -4.63
C PHE A 31 -11.39 -0.09 -5.93
N THR A 32 -11.87 0.57 -6.99
CA THR A 32 -11.85 0.03 -8.36
C THR A 32 -10.73 0.69 -9.17
N CYS A 33 -10.79 0.59 -10.50
CA CYS A 33 -9.97 1.43 -11.38
C CYS A 33 -10.75 1.83 -12.63
N PRO A 34 -10.35 2.93 -13.32
CA PRO A 34 -11.04 3.42 -14.51
C PRO A 34 -11.09 2.43 -15.69
N ASN A 35 -10.18 1.46 -15.74
CA ASN A 35 -10.19 0.40 -16.77
C ASN A 35 -11.18 -0.72 -16.46
N ARG A 36 -11.75 -0.75 -15.24
CA ARG A 36 -12.70 -1.77 -14.80
C ARG A 36 -14.13 -1.24 -14.74
N ASP A 37 -14.31 0.01 -14.31
CA ASP A 37 -15.64 0.59 -14.08
C ASP A 37 -16.30 1.18 -15.34
N GLY A 38 -15.58 1.28 -16.46
CA GLY A 38 -16.08 1.83 -17.72
C GLY A 38 -15.65 3.26 -18.02
N SER A 39 -14.97 3.95 -17.09
CA SER A 39 -14.61 5.37 -17.26
C SER A 39 -13.55 5.59 -18.34
N VAL A 40 -12.55 4.69 -18.44
CA VAL A 40 -11.50 4.70 -19.47
C VAL A 40 -11.47 3.38 -20.26
N GLY A 41 -11.96 2.29 -19.67
CA GLY A 41 -12.09 1.00 -20.32
C GLY A 41 -12.97 0.04 -19.53
N TYR A 42 -13.16 -1.17 -20.06
CA TYR A 42 -14.03 -2.19 -19.47
C TYR A 42 -13.25 -3.47 -19.17
N GLY A 43 -13.62 -4.17 -18.09
CA GLY A 43 -13.09 -5.50 -17.75
C GLY A 43 -11.72 -5.53 -17.06
N GLY A 44 -10.97 -4.42 -17.05
CA GLY A 44 -9.63 -4.32 -16.47
C GLY A 44 -8.51 -4.67 -17.45
N CYS A 45 -7.26 -4.56 -17.01
CA CYS A 45 -6.10 -4.92 -17.84
C CYS A 45 -6.09 -6.44 -18.11
N THR A 46 -5.57 -6.86 -19.28
CA THR A 46 -5.53 -8.28 -19.69
C THR A 46 -4.85 -9.21 -18.67
N TYR A 47 -3.90 -8.69 -17.90
CA TYR A 47 -3.17 -9.41 -16.85
C TYR A 47 -3.71 -9.17 -15.43
N CYS A 48 -4.75 -8.35 -15.28
CA CYS A 48 -5.27 -7.94 -13.97
C CYS A 48 -6.11 -9.06 -13.34
N ASN A 49 -5.48 -9.84 -12.46
CA ASN A 49 -6.19 -10.79 -11.59
C ASN A 49 -5.87 -10.53 -10.11
N ASN A 50 -6.39 -9.45 -9.53
CA ASN A 50 -6.16 -9.15 -8.11
C ASN A 50 -6.65 -10.24 -7.14
N GLN A 51 -7.55 -11.14 -7.56
CA GLN A 51 -7.96 -12.26 -6.72
C GLN A 51 -6.80 -13.24 -6.46
N THR A 52 -5.86 -13.40 -7.40
CA THR A 52 -4.69 -14.27 -7.21
C THR A 52 -3.56 -13.61 -6.42
N PHE A 53 -3.58 -12.28 -6.28
CA PHE A 53 -2.53 -11.51 -5.62
C PHE A 53 -2.89 -11.09 -4.19
N ASN A 54 -4.18 -11.14 -3.83
CA ASN A 54 -4.65 -10.82 -2.49
C ASN A 54 -4.46 -12.02 -1.52
N PRO A 55 -3.75 -11.83 -0.39
CA PRO A 55 -3.76 -12.80 0.69
C PRO A 55 -5.18 -13.14 1.18
N ALA A 56 -5.38 -14.31 1.78
CA ALA A 56 -6.69 -14.74 2.28
C ALA A 56 -7.29 -13.82 3.37
N TYR A 57 -6.51 -12.95 3.99
CA TYR A 57 -7.02 -11.94 4.92
C TYR A 57 -7.52 -10.66 4.22
N CYS A 58 -7.16 -10.44 2.96
CA CYS A 58 -7.48 -9.24 2.18
C CYS A 58 -8.86 -9.34 1.49
N HIS A 59 -9.91 -8.93 2.21
CA HIS A 59 -11.27 -8.95 1.71
C HIS A 59 -12.02 -7.65 2.00
N THR A 60 -12.84 -7.20 1.06
CA THR A 60 -13.58 -5.92 1.15
C THR A 60 -14.66 -5.88 2.22
N GLY A 61 -15.05 -7.04 2.76
CA GLY A 61 -15.93 -7.12 3.93
C GLY A 61 -15.26 -6.84 5.27
N LYS A 62 -13.95 -6.56 5.28
CA LYS A 62 -13.15 -6.26 6.48
C LYS A 62 -12.63 -4.83 6.44
N SER A 63 -12.53 -4.21 7.60
CA SER A 63 -11.91 -2.89 7.73
C SER A 63 -10.41 -2.95 7.41
N VAL A 64 -9.78 -1.79 7.17
CA VAL A 64 -8.33 -1.72 6.93
C VAL A 64 -7.57 -2.21 8.17
N THR A 65 -7.99 -1.78 9.36
CA THR A 65 -7.45 -2.25 10.64
C THR A 65 -7.50 -3.78 10.77
N GLN A 66 -8.64 -4.40 10.46
CA GLN A 66 -8.80 -5.85 10.57
C GLN A 66 -7.86 -6.60 9.63
N GLN A 67 -7.74 -6.15 8.37
CA GLN A 67 -6.84 -6.75 7.39
C GLN A 67 -5.38 -6.63 7.84
N LEU A 68 -4.98 -5.48 8.38
CA LEU A 68 -3.63 -5.25 8.89
C LEU A 68 -3.31 -6.13 10.10
N GLU A 69 -4.20 -6.21 11.10
CA GLU A 69 -3.98 -7.05 12.28
C GLU A 69 -3.91 -8.55 11.92
N GLU A 70 -4.75 -9.01 10.99
CA GLU A 70 -4.66 -10.37 10.46
C GLU A 70 -3.35 -10.62 9.71
N GLY A 71 -2.93 -9.69 8.86
CA GLY A 71 -1.67 -9.77 8.12
C GLY A 71 -0.45 -9.80 9.05
N LYS A 72 -0.40 -8.92 10.05
CA LYS A 72 0.66 -8.86 11.08
C LYS A 72 0.86 -10.21 11.76
N ARG A 73 -0.22 -10.90 12.14
CA ARG A 73 -0.15 -12.22 12.81
C ARG A 73 0.58 -13.29 12.01
N PHE A 74 0.59 -13.19 10.68
CA PHE A 74 1.33 -14.11 9.82
C PHE A 74 2.85 -13.86 9.86
N PHE A 75 3.27 -12.61 10.03
CA PHE A 75 4.67 -12.20 9.94
C PHE A 75 5.36 -12.01 11.30
N VAL A 76 4.62 -11.74 12.37
CA VAL A 76 5.16 -11.48 13.72
C VAL A 76 6.08 -12.60 14.23
N ARG A 77 5.89 -13.83 13.76
CA ARG A 77 6.72 -14.99 14.14
C ARG A 77 8.11 -15.00 13.50
N LYS A 78 8.35 -14.18 12.46
CA LYS A 78 9.62 -14.18 11.72
C LYS A 78 10.68 -13.31 12.40
N TYR A 79 10.30 -12.18 12.97
CA TYR A 79 11.21 -11.23 13.61
C TYR A 79 10.54 -10.55 14.82
N PRO A 80 11.19 -10.51 16.01
CA PRO A 80 10.59 -9.94 17.22
C PRO A 80 10.25 -8.45 17.14
N GLU A 81 11.05 -7.65 16.42
CA GLU A 81 10.92 -6.19 16.33
C GLU A 81 10.44 -5.74 14.94
N MET A 82 9.59 -6.54 14.30
CA MET A 82 9.12 -6.24 12.95
C MET A 82 8.15 -5.06 12.94
N LYS A 83 8.37 -4.11 12.02
CA LYS A 83 7.39 -3.06 11.70
C LYS A 83 6.72 -3.35 10.36
N TYR A 84 5.67 -2.61 10.04
CA TYR A 84 4.83 -2.89 8.89
C TYR A 84 4.60 -1.65 8.03
N LEU A 85 4.50 -1.85 6.72
CA LEU A 85 3.97 -0.85 5.79
C LEU A 85 2.59 -1.29 5.34
N ALA A 86 1.59 -0.42 5.50
CA ALA A 86 0.26 -0.65 4.98
C ALA A 86 0.30 -0.51 3.45
N TYR A 87 0.13 -1.63 2.75
CA TYR A 87 0.28 -1.69 1.30
C TYR A 87 -1.08 -1.74 0.61
N PHE A 88 -1.55 -0.57 0.17
CA PHE A 88 -2.72 -0.41 -0.67
C PHE A 88 -2.39 -0.88 -2.09
N GLN A 89 -2.62 -2.17 -2.34
CA GLN A 89 -2.10 -2.89 -3.50
C GLN A 89 -3.15 -3.17 -4.58
N ALA A 90 -4.40 -3.43 -4.19
CA ALA A 90 -5.42 -3.86 -5.15
C ALA A 90 -5.96 -2.67 -5.96
N TYR A 91 -5.89 -2.77 -7.29
CA TYR A 91 -6.45 -1.79 -8.24
C TYR A 91 -5.78 -0.39 -8.15
N THR A 92 -6.57 0.68 -8.19
CA THR A 92 -6.07 2.07 -8.21
C THR A 92 -6.42 2.73 -6.88
N ASN A 93 -5.49 2.70 -5.92
CA ASN A 93 -5.78 3.08 -4.54
C ASN A 93 -5.81 4.59 -4.29
N THR A 94 -5.81 5.39 -5.35
CA THR A 94 -6.07 6.84 -5.34
C THR A 94 -7.32 7.20 -6.13
N TYR A 95 -8.08 6.19 -6.59
CA TYR A 95 -9.32 6.38 -7.33
C TYR A 95 -10.52 6.31 -6.38
N GLY A 96 -10.92 7.49 -5.90
CA GLY A 96 -12.03 7.71 -4.98
C GLY A 96 -12.06 9.15 -4.50
N GLU A 97 -13.07 9.50 -3.69
CA GLU A 97 -13.16 10.83 -3.10
C GLU A 97 -12.03 11.08 -2.09
N LEU A 98 -11.45 12.29 -2.09
CA LEU A 98 -10.27 12.63 -1.29
C LEU A 98 -10.43 12.27 0.20
N GLU A 99 -11.58 12.60 0.79
CA GLU A 99 -11.84 12.32 2.21
C GLU A 99 -12.02 10.82 2.50
N GLU A 100 -12.50 10.02 1.53
CA GLU A 100 -12.50 8.57 1.68
C GLU A 100 -11.08 8.00 1.63
N LEU A 101 -10.24 8.47 0.69
CA LEU A 101 -8.85 8.04 0.57
C LEU A 101 -8.10 8.31 1.88
N LYS A 102 -8.17 9.55 2.37
CA LYS A 102 -7.55 9.97 3.63
C LYS A 102 -8.03 9.13 4.80
N ARG A 103 -9.35 8.92 4.95
CA ARG A 103 -9.89 8.09 6.03
C ARG A 103 -9.28 6.70 6.07
N LYS A 104 -9.10 6.03 4.92
CA LYS A 104 -8.52 4.68 4.87
C LYS A 104 -7.01 4.69 5.15
N TYR A 105 -6.28 5.70 4.65
CA TYR A 105 -4.86 5.85 4.93
C TYR A 105 -4.60 6.10 6.42
N GLU A 106 -5.37 7.00 7.03
CA GLU A 106 -5.28 7.31 8.46
C GLU A 106 -5.71 6.11 9.32
N GLU A 107 -6.76 5.36 8.93
CA GLU A 107 -7.14 4.10 9.60
C GLU A 107 -5.97 3.10 9.62
N ALA A 108 -5.20 3.00 8.52
CA ALA A 108 -4.01 2.16 8.48
C ALA A 108 -2.89 2.63 9.41
N LEU A 109 -2.66 3.95 9.48
CA LEU A 109 -1.61 4.54 10.32
C LEU A 109 -1.93 4.49 11.82
N MET A 110 -3.19 4.34 12.19
CA MET A 110 -3.60 4.12 13.59
C MET A 110 -3.30 2.70 14.09
N VAL A 111 -2.93 1.77 13.22
CA VAL A 111 -2.60 0.40 13.61
C VAL A 111 -1.20 0.32 14.21
N GLU A 112 -1.08 -0.31 15.38
CA GLU A 112 0.20 -0.48 16.07
C GLU A 112 1.25 -1.14 15.15
N ASP A 113 2.49 -0.67 15.23
CA ASP A 113 3.64 -1.10 14.42
C ASP A 113 3.56 -0.83 12.92
N VAL A 114 2.50 -0.20 12.42
CA VAL A 114 2.47 0.36 11.06
C VAL A 114 3.25 1.67 11.05
N VAL A 115 4.32 1.73 10.26
CA VAL A 115 5.27 2.86 10.24
C VAL A 115 5.25 3.64 8.93
N GLY A 116 4.34 3.29 8.02
CA GLY A 116 4.23 3.97 6.74
C GLY A 116 3.24 3.34 5.79
N LEU A 117 3.05 4.03 4.67
CA LEU A 117 2.13 3.68 3.60
C LEU A 117 2.89 3.32 2.34
N VAL A 118 2.38 2.31 1.63
CA VAL A 118 2.71 2.08 0.23
C VAL A 118 1.42 2.11 -0.58
N ILE A 119 1.33 2.98 -1.58
CA ILE A 119 0.12 3.24 -2.35
C ILE A 119 0.37 2.88 -3.81
N GLY A 120 -0.16 1.73 -4.23
CA GLY A 120 -0.17 1.30 -5.63
C GLY A 120 -1.29 1.97 -6.40
N THR A 121 -0.95 2.66 -7.49
CA THR A 121 -1.93 3.38 -8.29
C THR A 121 -1.53 3.57 -9.76
N ARG A 122 -2.44 4.13 -10.56
CA ARG A 122 -2.16 4.53 -11.94
C ARG A 122 -1.63 5.97 -11.99
N PRO A 123 -0.72 6.28 -12.91
CA PRO A 123 -0.14 7.63 -13.03
C PRO A 123 -1.15 8.71 -13.43
N ASP A 124 -2.27 8.32 -14.07
CA ASP A 124 -3.34 9.24 -14.49
C ASP A 124 -4.42 9.45 -13.42
N CYS A 125 -4.34 8.77 -12.26
CA CYS A 125 -5.32 8.83 -11.19
C CYS A 125 -4.78 9.55 -9.95
N MET A 126 -4.12 10.69 -10.12
CA MET A 126 -3.43 11.39 -9.02
C MET A 126 -3.80 12.88 -8.98
N PRO A 127 -4.93 13.26 -8.36
CA PRO A 127 -5.32 14.66 -8.22
C PRO A 127 -4.31 15.48 -7.41
N ILE A 128 -4.12 16.75 -7.76
CA ILE A 128 -3.19 17.66 -7.06
C ILE A 128 -3.49 17.71 -5.56
N SER A 129 -4.77 17.83 -5.18
CA SER A 129 -5.18 17.86 -3.77
C SER A 129 -4.79 16.61 -2.98
N LEU A 130 -4.70 15.46 -3.65
CA LEU A 130 -4.22 14.24 -3.03
C LEU A 130 -2.69 14.25 -2.90
N LEU A 131 -1.98 14.75 -3.91
CA LEU A 131 -0.53 14.94 -3.84
C LEU A 131 -0.14 15.89 -2.69
N ASP A 132 -0.83 17.01 -2.55
CA ASP A 132 -0.60 17.98 -1.46
C ASP A 132 -0.74 17.30 -0.09
N TYR A 133 -1.77 16.46 0.07
CA TYR A 133 -1.95 15.67 1.29
C TYR A 133 -0.83 14.65 1.51
N LEU A 134 -0.43 13.90 0.48
CA LEU A 134 0.63 12.89 0.58
C LEU A 134 2.00 13.52 0.83
N GLU A 135 2.27 14.70 0.28
CA GLU A 135 3.48 15.49 0.56
C GLU A 135 3.52 15.89 2.03
N GLU A 136 2.44 16.44 2.58
CA GLU A 136 2.37 16.82 3.98
C GLU A 136 2.53 15.61 4.90
N LEU A 137 1.83 14.51 4.60
CA LEU A 137 1.94 13.26 5.36
C LEU A 137 3.38 12.71 5.31
N GLY A 138 4.02 12.77 4.15
CA GLY A 138 5.38 12.31 3.90
C GLY A 138 6.46 13.03 4.71
N LYS A 139 6.17 14.22 5.26
CA LYS A 139 7.09 14.94 6.17
C LYS A 139 7.21 14.27 7.54
N HIS A 140 6.21 13.49 7.93
CA HIS A 140 6.11 12.93 9.27
C HIS A 140 6.13 11.40 9.28
N ILE A 141 5.68 10.77 8.20
CA ILE A 141 5.54 9.33 8.07
C ILE A 141 6.14 8.88 6.73
N PHE A 142 6.66 7.66 6.67
CA PHE A 142 7.15 7.11 5.41
C PHE A 142 5.98 6.85 4.44
N VAL A 143 6.04 7.46 3.25
CA VAL A 143 5.06 7.28 2.18
C VAL A 143 5.80 6.88 0.89
N LEU A 144 5.37 5.79 0.28
CA LEU A 144 5.86 5.32 -1.03
C LEU A 144 4.69 5.20 -2.00
N VAL A 145 4.75 5.92 -3.13
CA VAL A 145 3.77 5.78 -4.22
C VAL A 145 4.37 4.90 -5.31
N GLU A 146 3.63 3.85 -5.70
CA GLU A 146 4.02 2.92 -6.75
C GLU A 146 3.08 3.11 -7.95
N TYR A 147 3.62 3.56 -9.08
CA TYR A 147 2.87 3.70 -10.33
C TYR A 147 2.96 2.42 -11.15
N GLY A 148 1.83 1.96 -11.69
CA GLY A 148 1.74 0.77 -12.56
C GLY A 148 0.60 0.82 -13.57
#